data_AF-A0A7R9K3Y9-F1
#
_entry.id   AF-A0A7R9K3Y9-F1
#
_cell.length_a   1.000
_cell.length_b   1.000
_cell.length_c   1.000
_cell.angle_alpha   90.00
_cell.angle_beta   90.00
_cell.angle_gamma   90.00
#
_symmetry.space_group_name_H-M   'P 1'
#
loop_
_entity.id
_entity.type
_entity.pdbx_description
1 polymer ?
#
loop_
_entity_poly.entity_id
_entity_poly.type
_entity_poly.pdbx_seq_one_letter_code
_entity_poly.pdbx_strand_id
1 'polypeptide(L)'
;MALLNLTIKSEHPPYRFGTVARGRQTDMETGRETHMGPDKQTDMGTGRETHVGPDKQTDMGTGRETHVGPDKQTDRGTGRETHVGPDKQTDIGTGRETHVGPDKQTDMGTDRETHMGPDKQTDMGTDRVGYFIEEIMEGEVGTGEVSWLTRVFLEEVIQEAEQDPEITVTSYDAKPAVGKGDNYASIMQRVSVVFRREGTDTSDKASLIIKTPQSGQLIEQFLKEAKLFEKEGHIYEVLLPKMYMLLKYKVGVEVFKPFAPMPFKTHRPETIILEDLAEKGFKMANRRERLDLNHCVLALKALGRFHALSVAIIEEEPGILENYPESMFKESMKEMNKSFLPVILESLAAVVDKWPGYEHYSKKLRGHKEHCVDTLLELVKPKEGALNVLNHGDFWVNNMLFKYSETTGEVEDIRMIDFQIVRYGSPALDLHYFLISSTNDEVRDDHLDFLLEEYHRSLTSNLQLLGLNPDLLPMETLKKEFEDYWFFGFYSACFLFSVIVADPSEALEFDSMTKEDLKNGTANPMAKAYNGKNFKIAFQKLLRFLELRKFL
;
A
#
# COMPACT_ATOMS: atom_id res chain seq x y z
N MET A 1 29.59 77.25 -43.41
CA MET A 1 30.53 76.21 -43.87
C MET A 1 30.29 74.95 -43.05
N ALA A 2 30.56 73.78 -43.66
CA ALA A 2 30.31 72.40 -43.22
C ALA A 2 28.88 71.91 -43.55
N LEU A 3 28.58 70.89 -44.37
CA LEU A 3 29.20 69.69 -45.01
C LEU A 3 28.41 68.43 -44.57
N LEU A 4 27.82 67.76 -45.58
CA LEU A 4 27.53 66.31 -45.81
C LEU A 4 27.79 65.31 -44.64
N ASN A 5 27.03 64.22 -44.39
CA ASN A 5 26.49 63.20 -45.31
C ASN A 5 25.60 62.15 -44.57
N LEU A 6 24.63 61.54 -45.29
CA LEU A 6 24.03 60.17 -45.26
C LEU A 6 23.93 59.37 -43.92
N THR A 7 22.85 58.63 -43.59
CA THR A 7 22.56 57.25 -44.10
C THR A 7 21.31 56.59 -43.44
N ILE A 8 20.46 55.95 -44.27
CA ILE A 8 19.57 54.74 -44.11
C ILE A 8 18.31 54.72 -43.18
N LYS A 9 17.24 54.14 -43.75
CA LYS A 9 15.87 53.86 -43.27
C LYS A 9 15.78 52.91 -42.07
N SER A 10 14.74 53.09 -41.24
CA SER A 10 14.06 52.01 -40.52
C SER A 10 12.55 52.26 -40.42
N GLU A 11 11.76 51.27 -40.82
CA GLU A 11 10.30 51.18 -40.65
C GLU A 11 9.94 50.92 -39.17
N HIS A 12 8.83 51.49 -38.69
CA HIS A 12 8.26 51.21 -37.36
C HIS A 12 6.74 50.91 -37.43
N PRO A 13 6.22 50.08 -36.49
CA PRO A 13 5.09 49.15 -36.64
C PRO A 13 3.82 49.58 -35.84
N PRO A 14 2.72 48.79 -35.77
CA PRO A 14 1.39 49.31 -35.40
C PRO A 14 1.19 49.51 -33.88
N TYR A 15 0.21 50.36 -33.57
CA TYR A 15 -0.11 51.00 -32.29
C TYR A 15 -0.35 50.06 -31.07
N ARG A 16 0.06 50.51 -29.87
CA ARG A 16 -0.32 49.99 -28.54
C ARG A 16 -1.19 51.05 -27.84
N PHE A 17 -2.35 50.68 -27.33
CA PHE A 17 -3.13 51.51 -26.39
C PHE A 17 -3.16 50.83 -25.02
N GLY A 18 -3.02 51.62 -23.95
CA GLY A 18 -3.28 51.19 -22.58
C GLY A 18 -4.25 52.19 -21.96
N THR A 19 -5.36 51.71 -21.42
CA THR A 19 -6.44 52.51 -20.85
C THR A 19 -6.56 52.24 -19.35
N VAL A 20 -6.64 53.32 -18.58
CA VAL A 20 -6.95 53.27 -17.14
C VAL A 20 -8.31 53.93 -16.99
N ALA A 21 -9.39 53.16 -17.01
CA ALA A 21 -10.75 53.65 -16.88
C ALA A 21 -11.46 52.94 -15.72
N ARG A 22 -12.42 53.63 -15.08
CA ARG A 22 -13.37 53.03 -14.14
C ARG A 22 -14.76 53.16 -14.74
N GLY A 23 -15.34 52.09 -15.28
CA GLY A 23 -16.73 52.09 -15.77
C GLY A 23 -17.03 51.00 -16.79
N ARG A 24 -18.31 50.63 -16.94
CA ARG A 24 -18.73 49.58 -17.88
C ARG A 24 -18.31 49.88 -19.32
N GLN A 25 -17.55 48.99 -19.93
CA GLN A 25 -17.20 49.00 -21.36
C GLN A 25 -17.63 47.71 -22.06
N THR A 26 -17.73 47.77 -23.38
CA THR A 26 -18.03 46.63 -24.26
C THR A 26 -17.22 46.84 -25.52
N ASP A 27 -16.16 46.08 -25.70
CA ASP A 27 -15.23 46.25 -26.81
C ASP A 27 -15.41 45.12 -27.85
N MET A 28 -15.37 45.51 -29.13
CA MET A 28 -15.58 44.64 -30.30
C MET A 28 -14.42 44.79 -31.29
N GLU A 29 -13.19 44.90 -30.78
CA GLU A 29 -11.99 45.15 -31.59
C GLU A 29 -11.10 43.91 -31.77
N THR A 30 -10.19 43.96 -32.74
CA THR A 30 -9.18 42.92 -32.99
C THR A 30 -7.80 43.53 -32.78
N GLY A 31 -7.20 43.28 -31.61
CA GLY A 31 -6.00 44.00 -31.19
C GLY A 31 -5.24 43.38 -30.02
N ARG A 32 -4.24 44.11 -29.52
CA ARG A 32 -3.55 43.82 -28.25
C ARG A 32 -3.86 44.92 -27.25
N GLU A 33 -4.54 44.57 -26.16
CA GLU A 33 -4.97 45.53 -25.15
C GLU A 33 -4.47 45.15 -23.75
N THR A 34 -4.40 46.13 -22.87
CA THR A 34 -4.02 45.93 -21.46
C THR A 34 -4.81 46.88 -20.59
N HIS A 35 -5.60 46.31 -19.68
CA HIS A 35 -6.46 47.04 -18.75
C HIS A 35 -5.88 46.92 -17.34
N MET A 36 -5.88 48.04 -16.60
CA MET A 36 -5.28 48.12 -15.27
C MET A 36 -6.26 48.75 -14.28
N GLY A 37 -6.63 48.02 -13.23
CA GLY A 37 -7.52 48.45 -12.15
C GLY A 37 -8.97 47.99 -12.32
N PRO A 38 -9.81 48.13 -11.27
CA PRO A 38 -11.10 47.45 -11.18
C PRO A 38 -12.07 47.88 -12.27
N ASP A 39 -12.46 46.93 -13.11
CA ASP A 39 -13.35 47.15 -14.23
C ASP A 39 -14.47 46.10 -14.40
N LYS A 40 -15.48 46.44 -15.21
CA LYS A 40 -16.52 45.53 -15.67
C LYS A 40 -16.64 45.58 -17.18
N GLN A 41 -16.18 44.55 -17.85
CA GLN A 41 -16.10 44.50 -19.31
C GLN A 41 -16.84 43.29 -19.87
N THR A 42 -17.07 43.33 -21.18
CA THR A 42 -17.65 42.25 -21.96
C THR A 42 -17.01 42.32 -23.33
N ASP A 43 -16.10 41.38 -23.59
CA ASP A 43 -15.28 41.42 -24.79
C ASP A 43 -15.75 40.34 -25.78
N MET A 44 -16.02 40.78 -27.01
CA MET A 44 -16.57 39.92 -28.08
C MET A 44 -15.62 39.86 -29.29
N GLY A 45 -14.32 39.74 -29.02
CA GLY A 45 -13.23 39.87 -30.00
C GLY A 45 -12.40 38.59 -30.25
N THR A 46 -11.37 38.73 -31.09
CA THR A 46 -10.38 37.65 -31.38
C THR A 46 -8.94 38.10 -31.07
N GLY A 47 -8.79 38.89 -30.01
CA GLY A 47 -7.58 39.63 -29.65
C GLY A 47 -6.63 38.92 -28.67
N ARG A 48 -5.63 39.69 -28.20
CA ARG A 48 -4.75 39.34 -27.09
C ARG A 48 -4.89 40.37 -25.99
N GLU A 49 -5.43 39.98 -24.86
CA GLU A 49 -5.81 40.91 -23.80
C GLU A 49 -5.10 40.54 -22.50
N THR A 50 -4.85 41.54 -21.66
CA THR A 50 -4.23 41.34 -20.36
C THR A 50 -4.89 42.26 -19.35
N HIS A 51 -5.48 41.67 -18.33
CA HIS A 51 -6.22 42.36 -17.29
C HIS A 51 -5.47 42.24 -15.96
N VAL A 52 -5.26 43.36 -15.28
CA VAL A 52 -4.47 43.40 -14.04
C VAL A 52 -5.19 44.24 -12.99
N GLY A 53 -5.77 43.56 -12.00
CA GLY A 53 -6.57 44.16 -10.95
C GLY A 53 -7.85 43.35 -10.70
N PRO A 54 -8.61 43.63 -9.64
CA PRO A 54 -9.84 42.90 -9.32
C PRO A 54 -10.99 43.27 -10.26
N ASP A 55 -11.31 42.37 -11.19
CA ASP A 55 -12.20 42.64 -12.31
C ASP A 55 -13.42 41.70 -12.35
N LYS A 56 -14.45 42.09 -13.12
CA LYS A 56 -15.55 41.19 -13.49
C LYS A 56 -15.81 41.22 -14.99
N GLN A 57 -15.57 40.10 -15.64
CA GLN A 57 -15.57 40.00 -17.10
C GLN A 57 -16.49 38.91 -17.61
N THR A 58 -16.80 38.99 -18.90
CA THR A 58 -17.58 38.00 -19.63
C THR A 58 -17.06 38.01 -21.06
N ASP A 59 -16.22 37.04 -21.37
CA ASP A 59 -15.48 37.05 -22.62
C ASP A 59 -16.10 36.02 -23.58
N MET A 60 -16.55 36.48 -24.74
CA MET A 60 -17.25 35.66 -25.74
C MET A 60 -16.48 35.65 -27.06
N GLY A 61 -15.26 35.13 -27.02
CA GLY A 61 -14.28 35.22 -28.11
C GLY A 61 -13.49 33.95 -28.39
N THR A 62 -12.48 34.06 -29.28
CA THR A 62 -11.52 32.97 -29.59
C THR A 62 -10.06 33.43 -29.39
N GLY A 63 -9.87 34.31 -28.41
CA GLY A 63 -8.65 35.06 -28.17
C GLY A 63 -7.60 34.38 -27.28
N ARG A 64 -6.61 35.18 -26.86
CA ARG A 64 -5.61 34.83 -25.85
C ARG A 64 -5.68 35.84 -24.73
N GLU A 65 -6.08 35.40 -23.54
CA GLU A 65 -6.30 36.28 -22.40
C GLU A 65 -5.38 35.91 -21.25
N THR A 66 -5.03 36.91 -20.44
CA THR A 66 -4.21 36.72 -19.25
C THR A 66 -4.75 37.62 -18.16
N HIS A 67 -5.17 37.02 -17.06
CA HIS A 67 -5.80 37.69 -15.93
C HIS A 67 -4.89 37.58 -14.72
N VAL A 68 -4.63 38.72 -14.08
CA VAL A 68 -3.67 38.84 -12.97
C VAL A 68 -4.29 39.66 -11.84
N GLY A 69 -4.94 38.98 -10.91
CA GLY A 69 -5.71 39.62 -9.84
C GLY A 69 -6.74 38.64 -9.25
N PRO A 70 -7.47 39.01 -8.20
CA PRO A 70 -8.61 38.24 -7.72
C PRO A 70 -9.87 38.61 -8.51
N ASP A 71 -10.29 37.72 -9.41
CA ASP A 71 -11.25 38.02 -10.47
C ASP A 71 -12.52 37.15 -10.43
N LYS A 72 -13.56 37.62 -11.12
CA LYS A 72 -14.76 36.81 -11.41
C LYS A 72 -15.11 36.87 -12.88
N GLN A 73 -14.97 35.73 -13.55
CA GLN A 73 -15.10 35.64 -15.00
C GLN A 73 -16.15 34.61 -15.42
N THR A 74 -16.56 34.73 -16.67
CA THR A 74 -17.48 33.79 -17.32
C THR A 74 -17.11 33.77 -18.78
N ASP A 75 -16.34 32.77 -19.17
CA ASP A 75 -15.70 32.73 -20.47
C ASP A 75 -16.44 31.72 -21.35
N ARG A 76 -16.82 32.18 -22.54
CA ARG A 76 -17.72 31.46 -23.44
C ARG A 76 -17.14 31.48 -24.84
N GLY A 77 -16.15 30.63 -25.06
CA GLY A 77 -15.31 30.71 -26.24
C GLY A 77 -14.48 29.47 -26.55
N THR A 78 -13.62 29.62 -27.55
CA THR A 78 -12.60 28.61 -27.89
C THR A 78 -11.25 29.31 -27.94
N GLY A 79 -10.64 29.50 -26.78
CA GLY A 79 -9.50 30.39 -26.55
C GLY A 79 -8.32 29.74 -25.82
N ARG A 80 -7.32 30.56 -25.49
CA ARG A 80 -6.25 30.19 -24.55
C ARG A 80 -6.16 31.20 -23.43
N GLU A 81 -6.31 30.73 -22.21
CA GLU A 81 -6.43 31.59 -21.04
C GLU A 81 -5.38 31.25 -20.00
N THR A 82 -4.98 32.27 -19.23
CA THR A 82 -4.01 32.11 -18.15
C THR A 82 -4.43 32.99 -16.99
N HIS A 83 -4.70 32.37 -15.85
CA HIS A 83 -5.24 33.00 -14.67
C HIS A 83 -4.19 32.94 -13.55
N VAL A 84 -3.88 34.09 -12.95
CA VAL A 84 -2.82 34.25 -11.97
C VAL A 84 -3.34 35.05 -10.77
N GLY A 85 -3.94 34.35 -9.81
CA GLY A 85 -4.59 34.93 -8.65
C GLY A 85 -5.59 33.97 -8.03
N PRO A 86 -6.25 34.32 -6.92
CA PRO A 86 -7.37 33.53 -6.39
C PRO A 86 -8.68 33.93 -7.08
N ASP A 87 -9.17 33.05 -7.95
CA ASP A 87 -10.21 33.36 -8.92
C ASP A 87 -11.50 32.53 -8.77
N LYS A 88 -12.58 33.05 -9.36
CA LYS A 88 -13.85 32.33 -9.52
C LYS A 88 -14.33 32.40 -10.96
N GLN A 89 -14.27 31.27 -11.65
CA GLN A 89 -14.56 31.17 -13.07
C GLN A 89 -15.68 30.19 -13.39
N THR A 90 -16.26 30.38 -14.57
CA THR A 90 -17.29 29.53 -15.14
C THR A 90 -17.08 29.50 -16.63
N ASP A 91 -16.55 28.40 -17.12
CA ASP A 91 -16.05 28.31 -18.48
C ASP A 91 -16.96 27.39 -19.28
N ILE A 92 -17.31 27.84 -20.48
CA ILE A 92 -18.31 27.19 -21.33
C ILE A 92 -17.76 27.19 -22.75
N GLY A 93 -16.89 26.22 -23.05
CA GLY A 93 -16.09 26.27 -24.26
C GLY A 93 -15.38 24.98 -24.68
N THR A 94 -14.49 25.16 -25.66
CA THR A 94 -13.45 24.18 -26.01
C THR A 94 -12.10 24.93 -26.14
N GLY A 95 -11.26 24.90 -25.11
CA GLY A 95 -10.10 25.78 -24.93
C GLY A 95 -8.87 25.13 -24.27
N ARG A 96 -7.84 25.94 -24.00
CA ARG A 96 -6.73 25.55 -23.12
C ARG A 96 -6.55 26.58 -22.02
N GLU A 97 -6.42 26.10 -20.80
CA GLU A 97 -6.38 26.96 -19.64
C GLU A 97 -5.17 26.63 -18.77
N THR A 98 -4.68 27.65 -18.06
CA THR A 98 -3.59 27.51 -17.11
C THR A 98 -3.89 28.36 -15.89
N HIS A 99 -4.05 27.69 -14.75
CA HIS A 99 -4.42 28.30 -13.48
C HIS A 99 -3.23 28.29 -12.53
N VAL A 100 -2.91 29.46 -11.95
CA VAL A 100 -1.76 29.67 -11.06
C VAL A 100 -2.22 30.41 -9.80
N GLY A 101 -2.83 29.69 -8.88
CA GLY A 101 -3.41 30.23 -7.66
C GLY A 101 -4.34 29.22 -6.99
N PRO A 102 -4.97 29.55 -5.85
CA PRO A 102 -6.04 28.73 -5.27
C PRO A 102 -7.40 29.15 -5.83
N ASP A 103 -7.97 28.31 -6.71
CA ASP A 103 -9.11 28.67 -7.54
C ASP A 103 -10.38 27.86 -7.28
N LYS A 104 -11.53 28.44 -7.68
CA LYS A 104 -12.83 27.76 -7.70
C LYS A 104 -13.47 27.87 -9.07
N GLN A 105 -13.50 26.75 -9.77
CA GLN A 105 -13.93 26.69 -11.17
C GLN A 105 -15.13 25.75 -11.36
N THR A 106 -15.95 26.06 -12.35
CA THR A 106 -17.01 25.20 -12.87
C THR A 106 -16.87 25.16 -14.38
N ASP A 107 -16.47 24.01 -14.94
CA ASP A 107 -16.32 23.82 -16.38
C ASP A 107 -17.53 23.06 -16.95
N MET A 108 -18.04 23.55 -18.08
CA MET A 108 -19.10 22.94 -18.88
C MET A 108 -18.65 22.78 -20.35
N GLY A 109 -17.43 22.32 -20.57
CA GLY A 109 -16.75 22.19 -21.87
C GLY A 109 -16.07 20.85 -22.14
N THR A 110 -15.11 20.85 -23.08
CA THR A 110 -14.15 19.74 -23.30
C THR A 110 -12.72 20.29 -23.30
N ASP A 111 -12.29 20.83 -22.17
CA ASP A 111 -11.10 21.68 -22.09
C ASP A 111 -9.85 20.91 -21.71
N ARG A 112 -8.70 21.51 -22.03
CA ARG A 112 -7.38 21.00 -21.62
C ARG A 112 -6.77 21.98 -20.64
N GLU A 113 -6.86 21.62 -19.38
CA GLU A 113 -6.46 22.46 -18.26
C GLU A 113 -5.10 22.06 -17.69
N THR A 114 -4.44 23.02 -17.05
CA THR A 114 -3.22 22.83 -16.28
C THR A 114 -3.31 23.65 -15.00
N HIS A 115 -3.19 22.99 -13.85
CA HIS A 115 -3.36 23.59 -12.52
C HIS A 115 -2.04 23.63 -11.76
N MET A 116 -1.71 24.79 -11.18
CA MET A 116 -0.55 25.00 -10.31
C MET A 116 -0.97 25.61 -8.97
N GLY A 117 -1.76 24.87 -8.18
CA GLY A 117 -2.23 25.29 -6.86
C GLY A 117 -3.18 24.27 -6.19
N PRO A 118 -3.64 24.52 -4.95
CA PRO A 118 -4.68 23.73 -4.30
C PRO A 118 -6.08 24.18 -4.75
N ASP A 119 -6.62 23.52 -5.77
CA ASP A 119 -7.86 23.95 -6.45
C ASP A 119 -9.10 23.12 -6.09
N LYS A 120 -10.28 23.73 -6.24
CA LYS A 120 -11.58 23.03 -6.13
C LYS A 120 -12.35 23.16 -7.42
N GLN A 121 -12.42 22.05 -8.17
CA GLN A 121 -13.08 21.98 -9.47
C GLN A 121 -14.37 21.14 -9.40
N THR A 122 -15.35 21.53 -10.20
CA THR A 122 -16.52 20.71 -10.55
C THR A 122 -16.58 20.63 -12.08
N ASP A 123 -16.33 19.44 -12.62
CA ASP A 123 -16.31 19.16 -14.06
C ASP A 123 -17.57 18.36 -14.46
N MET A 124 -18.26 18.82 -15.50
CA MET A 124 -19.47 18.21 -16.06
C MET A 124 -19.27 17.71 -17.52
N GLY A 125 -18.01 17.72 -18.01
CA GLY A 125 -17.55 17.36 -19.36
C GLY A 125 -16.68 16.08 -19.40
N THR A 126 -15.89 15.92 -20.47
CA THR A 126 -14.95 14.79 -20.66
C THR A 126 -13.53 15.31 -20.80
N ASP A 127 -12.96 15.82 -19.71
CA ASP A 127 -11.72 16.59 -19.78
C ASP A 127 -10.45 15.77 -19.56
N ARG A 128 -9.35 16.27 -20.14
CA ARG A 128 -7.99 15.73 -19.89
C ARG A 128 -7.24 16.70 -18.98
N VAL A 129 -7.38 16.48 -17.68
CA VAL A 129 -6.62 17.21 -16.65
C VAL A 129 -5.17 16.71 -16.65
N GLY A 130 -4.22 17.61 -16.93
CA GLY A 130 -2.79 17.32 -16.88
C GLY A 130 -2.13 17.99 -15.69
N TYR A 131 -1.66 17.21 -14.71
CA TYR A 131 -0.67 17.68 -13.74
C TYR A 131 0.71 17.56 -14.37
N PHE A 132 1.40 18.67 -14.61
CA PHE A 132 2.74 18.63 -15.18
C PHE A 132 3.76 18.16 -14.14
N ILE A 133 4.18 16.91 -14.28
CA ILE A 133 5.58 16.49 -14.05
C ILE A 133 6.09 16.10 -15.43
N GLU A 134 6.89 16.95 -16.08
CA GLU A 134 7.68 16.56 -17.24
C GLU A 134 9.17 16.71 -16.89
N GLU A 135 9.89 15.59 -16.86
CA GLU A 135 10.91 15.34 -17.89
C GLU A 135 11.28 13.85 -18.00
N ILE A 136 11.66 13.46 -19.22
CA ILE A 136 12.18 12.18 -19.72
C ILE A 136 11.15 11.15 -20.21
N MET A 137 10.79 11.26 -21.49
CA MET A 137 10.47 10.12 -22.36
C MET A 137 11.55 10.00 -23.42
N GLU A 138 12.30 8.90 -23.38
CA GLU A 138 12.66 8.07 -24.54
C GLU A 138 13.22 6.75 -23.98
N GLY A 139 12.32 5.79 -23.81
CA GLY A 139 12.63 4.43 -23.35
C GLY A 139 11.54 3.49 -23.82
N GLU A 140 11.91 2.54 -24.65
CA GLU A 140 11.03 1.56 -25.29
C GLU A 140 10.22 0.75 -24.25
N VAL A 141 9.01 0.34 -24.65
CA VAL A 141 8.18 -0.59 -23.88
C VAL A 141 8.90 -1.94 -23.79
N GLY A 142 9.48 -2.24 -22.63
CA GLY A 142 10.06 -3.54 -22.36
C GLY A 142 10.72 -3.65 -20.98
N THR A 143 10.24 -4.60 -20.17
CA THR A 143 10.77 -5.06 -18.86
C THR A 143 10.42 -4.16 -17.66
N GLY A 144 10.07 -4.78 -16.52
CA GLY A 144 9.60 -4.12 -15.30
C GLY A 144 10.66 -3.30 -14.56
N GLU A 145 11.42 -2.47 -15.28
CA GLU A 145 12.27 -1.44 -14.73
C GLU A 145 11.40 -0.26 -14.30
N VAL A 146 11.70 0.23 -13.10
CA VAL A 146 10.96 1.30 -12.47
C VAL A 146 11.67 2.59 -12.86
N SER A 147 11.04 3.40 -13.72
CA SER A 147 11.70 4.53 -14.42
C SER A 147 12.32 5.59 -13.50
N TRP A 148 11.88 5.68 -12.24
CA TRP A 148 12.42 6.61 -11.26
C TRP A 148 13.63 6.07 -10.47
N LEU A 149 13.92 4.76 -10.56
CA LEU A 149 15.05 4.16 -9.86
C LEU A 149 16.34 4.62 -10.55
N THR A 150 17.09 5.51 -9.91
CA THR A 150 18.31 6.11 -10.45
C THR A 150 19.50 5.90 -9.53
N ARG A 151 20.69 6.13 -10.08
CA ARG A 151 21.94 6.12 -9.33
C ARG A 151 21.96 7.13 -8.18
N VAL A 152 21.46 8.33 -8.42
CA VAL A 152 21.41 9.42 -7.43
C VAL A 152 20.54 9.03 -6.24
N PHE A 153 19.36 8.48 -6.51
CA PHE A 153 18.49 7.96 -5.46
C PHE A 153 19.17 6.86 -4.63
N LEU A 154 19.81 5.89 -5.29
CA LEU A 154 20.51 4.81 -4.58
C LEU A 154 21.72 5.34 -3.79
N GLU A 155 22.38 6.38 -4.28
CA GLU A 155 23.49 7.03 -3.57
C GLU A 155 23.02 7.68 -2.28
N GLU A 156 21.92 8.45 -2.31
CA GLU A 156 21.30 9.02 -1.10
C GLU A 156 20.95 7.92 -0.07
N VAL A 157 20.35 6.82 -0.54
CA VAL A 157 19.98 5.68 0.32
C VAL A 157 21.19 5.03 0.98
N ILE A 158 22.28 4.82 0.23
CA ILE A 158 23.50 4.19 0.76
C ILE A 158 24.26 5.15 1.66
N GLN A 159 24.39 6.43 1.31
CA GLN A 159 25.04 7.46 2.14
C GLN A 159 24.37 7.57 3.51
N GLU A 160 23.04 7.62 3.56
CA GLU A 160 22.28 7.68 4.81
C GLU A 160 22.45 6.40 5.64
N ALA A 161 22.45 5.23 5.00
CA ALA A 161 22.58 3.93 5.69
C ALA A 161 23.98 3.70 6.28
N GLU A 162 25.02 4.10 5.55
CA GLU A 162 26.42 3.98 5.97
C GLU A 162 26.89 5.16 6.84
N GLN A 163 26.07 6.22 6.94
CA GLN A 163 26.41 7.50 7.59
C GLN A 163 27.68 8.13 6.98
N ASP A 164 27.83 8.02 5.67
CA ASP A 164 28.99 8.46 4.91
C ASP A 164 28.55 9.24 3.66
N PRO A 165 28.60 10.59 3.68
CA PRO A 165 28.18 11.42 2.55
C PRO A 165 29.19 11.42 1.39
N GLU A 166 30.36 10.82 1.55
CA GLU A 166 31.39 10.75 0.51
C GLU A 166 31.25 9.50 -0.37
N ILE A 167 30.26 8.63 -0.08
CA ILE A 167 29.97 7.48 -0.92
C ILE A 167 29.46 7.92 -2.29
N THR A 168 30.04 7.33 -3.34
CA THR A 168 29.56 7.46 -4.72
C THR A 168 29.11 6.11 -5.26
N VAL A 169 27.89 6.03 -5.78
CA VAL A 169 27.40 4.84 -6.49
C VAL A 169 27.97 4.84 -7.90
N THR A 170 28.61 3.74 -8.31
CA THR A 170 29.21 3.61 -9.65
C THR A 170 28.28 2.93 -10.65
N SER A 171 27.50 1.96 -10.19
CA SER A 171 26.56 1.20 -11.04
C SER A 171 25.52 0.49 -10.18
N TYR A 172 24.37 0.17 -10.77
CA TYR A 172 23.39 -0.72 -10.16
C TYR A 172 22.74 -1.60 -11.24
N ASP A 173 22.13 -2.69 -10.78
CA ASP A 173 21.33 -3.61 -11.57
C ASP A 173 20.03 -3.91 -10.82
N ALA A 174 18.89 -3.88 -11.51
CA ALA A 174 17.58 -4.10 -10.92
C ALA A 174 16.86 -5.24 -11.65
N LYS A 175 16.30 -6.17 -10.89
CA LYS A 175 15.53 -7.29 -11.43
C LYS A 175 14.31 -7.60 -10.55
N PRO A 176 13.25 -8.23 -11.07
CA PRO A 176 12.15 -8.69 -10.24
C PRO A 176 12.64 -9.57 -9.08
N ALA A 177 12.18 -9.29 -7.86
CA ALA A 177 12.62 -10.03 -6.67
C ALA A 177 11.98 -11.42 -6.55
N VAL A 178 10.76 -11.57 -7.08
CA VAL A 178 9.95 -12.80 -7.06
C VAL A 178 9.48 -13.19 -8.48
N GLY A 179 9.06 -14.44 -8.64
CA GLY A 179 8.56 -14.98 -9.91
C GLY A 179 7.23 -14.35 -10.34
N LYS A 180 6.88 -14.54 -11.62
CA LYS A 180 5.56 -14.15 -12.13
C LYS A 180 4.46 -14.92 -11.36
N GLY A 181 3.51 -14.19 -10.78
CA GLY A 181 2.37 -14.77 -10.04
C GLY A 181 2.48 -14.73 -8.51
N ASP A 182 3.64 -14.37 -7.94
CA ASP A 182 3.82 -14.20 -6.49
C ASP A 182 3.72 -12.70 -6.06
N ASN A 183 3.29 -11.80 -6.96
CA ASN A 183 3.16 -10.36 -6.73
C ASN A 183 1.68 -9.94 -6.69
N TYR A 184 1.02 -10.02 -5.53
CA TYR A 184 -0.41 -9.72 -5.42
C TYR A 184 -0.74 -8.25 -5.11
N ALA A 185 0.12 -7.55 -4.36
CA ALA A 185 -0.17 -6.19 -3.87
C ALA A 185 0.92 -5.14 -4.17
N SER A 186 2.10 -5.57 -4.62
CA SER A 186 3.25 -4.66 -4.81
C SER A 186 4.13 -5.11 -5.97
N ILE A 187 4.88 -4.16 -6.51
CA ILE A 187 6.02 -4.42 -7.39
C ILE A 187 7.24 -4.57 -6.48
N MET A 188 7.92 -5.72 -6.58
CA MET A 188 9.11 -6.00 -5.77
C MET A 188 10.32 -6.19 -6.67
N GLN A 189 11.36 -5.37 -6.44
CA GLN A 189 12.61 -5.41 -7.18
C GLN A 189 13.78 -5.72 -6.26
N ARG A 190 14.68 -6.58 -6.71
CA ARG A 190 15.99 -6.79 -6.11
C ARG A 190 16.98 -5.92 -6.85
N VAL A 191 17.66 -5.04 -6.11
CA VAL A 191 18.59 -4.05 -6.66
C VAL A 191 19.97 -4.29 -6.08
N SER A 192 20.92 -4.62 -6.95
CA SER A 192 22.34 -4.73 -6.63
C SER A 192 23.01 -3.39 -6.88
N VAL A 193 23.60 -2.79 -5.85
CA VAL A 193 24.29 -1.49 -5.91
C VAL A 193 25.78 -1.68 -5.74
N VAL A 194 26.60 -1.09 -6.59
CA VAL A 194 28.06 -1.03 -6.46
C VAL A 194 28.45 0.41 -6.19
N PHE A 195 29.20 0.64 -5.12
CA PHE A 195 29.59 1.97 -4.66
C PHE A 195 31.05 2.02 -4.20
N ARG A 196 31.60 3.22 -4.05
CA ARG A 196 32.96 3.45 -3.55
C ARG A 196 32.94 4.52 -2.46
N ARG A 197 33.91 4.44 -1.55
CA ARG A 197 34.18 5.48 -0.55
C ARG A 197 35.32 6.36 -1.04
N GLU A 198 35.25 7.66 -0.74
CA GLU A 198 36.32 8.59 -1.09
C GLU A 198 37.67 8.13 -0.50
N GLY A 199 38.74 8.29 -1.28
CA GLY A 199 40.08 7.85 -0.89
C GLY A 199 40.33 6.34 -0.95
N THR A 200 39.38 5.53 -1.43
CA THR A 200 39.57 4.09 -1.63
C THR A 200 39.47 3.68 -3.10
N ASP A 201 40.37 2.80 -3.55
CA ASP A 201 40.31 2.20 -4.89
C ASP A 201 39.38 0.97 -4.95
N THR A 202 38.85 0.55 -3.81
CA THR A 202 37.98 -0.62 -3.67
C THR A 202 36.52 -0.23 -3.85
N SER A 203 35.76 -1.08 -4.55
CA SER A 203 34.31 -0.97 -4.63
C SER A 203 33.63 -1.95 -3.68
N ASP A 204 32.58 -1.48 -3.01
CA ASP A 204 31.69 -2.25 -2.17
C ASP A 204 30.38 -2.56 -2.90
N LYS A 205 29.62 -3.50 -2.35
CA LYS A 205 28.34 -3.95 -2.91
C LYS A 205 27.27 -4.01 -1.84
N ALA A 206 26.08 -3.50 -2.15
CA ALA A 206 24.86 -3.71 -1.39
C ALA A 206 23.81 -4.42 -2.25
N SER A 207 22.94 -5.21 -1.62
CA SER A 207 21.74 -5.77 -2.26
C SER A 207 20.52 -5.34 -1.46
N LEU A 208 19.56 -4.73 -2.16
CA LEU A 208 18.36 -4.12 -1.60
C LEU A 208 17.12 -4.79 -2.19
N ILE A 209 16.06 -4.89 -1.40
CA ILE A 209 14.71 -5.18 -1.88
C ILE A 209 13.92 -3.88 -1.84
N ILE A 210 13.46 -3.42 -3.00
CA ILE A 210 12.62 -2.23 -3.15
C ILE A 210 11.20 -2.68 -3.45
N LYS A 211 10.24 -2.19 -2.66
CA LYS A 211 8.81 -2.48 -2.79
C LYS A 211 8.05 -1.18 -3.04
N THR A 212 7.19 -1.18 -4.05
CA THR A 212 6.25 -0.08 -4.36
C THR A 212 4.85 -0.60 -4.63
N PRO A 213 3.79 0.21 -4.47
CA PRO A 213 2.44 -0.19 -4.83
C PRO A 213 2.34 -0.66 -6.29
N GLN A 214 1.43 -1.60 -6.55
CA GLN A 214 1.03 -1.89 -7.92
C GLN A 214 0.14 -0.77 -8.47
N SER A 215 0.28 -0.47 -9.76
CA SER A 215 -0.60 0.42 -10.50
C SER A 215 -1.67 -0.38 -11.25
N GLY A 216 -2.96 -0.05 -11.05
CA GLY A 216 -4.08 -0.74 -11.71
C GLY A 216 -5.46 -0.52 -11.08
N GLN A 217 -6.48 -0.17 -11.88
CA GLN A 217 -7.69 0.54 -11.41
C GLN A 217 -8.51 -0.12 -10.28
N LEU A 218 -8.66 -1.45 -10.24
CA LEU A 218 -9.56 -2.12 -9.27
C LEU A 218 -8.85 -2.57 -7.99
N ILE A 219 -7.70 -3.23 -8.14
CA ILE A 219 -6.88 -3.70 -7.01
C ILE A 219 -6.28 -2.51 -6.26
N GLU A 220 -5.83 -1.46 -6.98
CA GLU A 220 -5.29 -0.25 -6.37
C GLU A 220 -6.30 0.45 -5.46
N GLN A 221 -7.56 0.58 -5.88
CA GLN A 221 -8.58 1.20 -5.05
C GLN A 221 -8.82 0.41 -3.76
N PHE A 222 -8.90 -0.93 -3.85
CA PHE A 222 -9.08 -1.79 -2.68
C PHE A 222 -7.89 -1.70 -1.71
N LEU A 223 -6.66 -1.76 -2.25
CA LEU A 223 -5.42 -1.67 -1.47
C LEU A 223 -5.30 -0.32 -0.75
N LYS A 224 -5.65 0.78 -1.43
CA LYS A 224 -5.68 2.13 -0.86
C LYS A 224 -6.75 2.28 0.23
N GLU A 225 -7.96 1.75 0.02
CA GLU A 225 -9.02 1.78 1.03
C GLU A 225 -8.67 0.97 2.30
N ALA A 226 -7.89 -0.10 2.15
CA ALA A 226 -7.40 -0.92 3.26
C ALA A 226 -6.13 -0.37 3.93
N LYS A 227 -5.51 0.66 3.32
CA LYS A 227 -4.25 1.31 3.73
C LYS A 227 -3.08 0.33 3.92
N LEU A 228 -2.97 -0.67 3.05
CA LEU A 228 -2.01 -1.77 3.27
C LEU A 228 -0.56 -1.30 3.16
N PHE A 229 -0.27 -0.46 2.16
CA PHE A 229 1.09 0.03 1.94
C PHE A 229 1.52 1.04 3.00
N GLU A 230 0.61 1.94 3.43
CA GLU A 230 0.92 2.90 4.49
C GLU A 230 1.17 2.22 5.84
N LYS A 231 0.41 1.17 6.17
CA LYS A 231 0.65 0.35 7.36
C LYS A 231 2.03 -0.30 7.32
N GLU A 232 2.33 -0.97 6.21
CA GLU A 232 3.60 -1.67 6.04
C GLU A 232 4.78 -0.68 6.09
N GLY A 233 4.67 0.45 5.41
CA GLY A 233 5.65 1.53 5.46
C GLY A 233 5.89 2.02 6.89
N HIS A 234 4.84 2.31 7.65
CA HIS A 234 4.97 2.73 9.04
C HIS A 234 5.61 1.65 9.94
N ILE A 235 5.34 0.37 9.70
CA ILE A 235 6.01 -0.73 10.44
C ILE A 235 7.52 -0.68 10.21
N TYR A 236 7.96 -0.59 8.95
CA TYR A 236 9.39 -0.59 8.62
C TYR A 236 10.07 0.73 8.99
N GLU A 237 9.44 1.87 8.77
CA GLU A 237 10.07 3.19 8.98
C GLU A 237 10.08 3.62 10.45
N VAL A 238 9.08 3.19 11.24
CA VAL A 238 8.88 3.68 12.61
C VAL A 238 8.89 2.56 13.64
N LEU A 239 8.00 1.57 13.50
CA LEU A 239 7.78 0.60 14.58
C LEU A 239 8.98 -0.34 14.78
N LEU A 240 9.45 -0.99 13.72
CA LEU A 240 10.59 -1.92 13.79
C LEU A 240 11.87 -1.22 14.29
N PRO A 241 12.25 -0.03 13.81
CA PRO A 241 13.36 0.73 14.39
C PRO A 241 13.21 0.97 15.89
N LYS A 242 12.02 1.37 16.38
CA LYS A 242 11.75 1.53 17.81
C LYS A 242 11.91 0.19 18.56
N MET A 243 11.33 -0.89 18.04
CA MET A 243 11.46 -2.24 18.62
C MET A 243 12.92 -2.69 18.71
N TYR A 244 13.71 -2.45 17.67
CA TYR A 244 15.13 -2.83 17.64
C TYR A 244 15.99 -1.99 18.56
N MET A 245 15.71 -0.69 18.68
CA MET A 245 16.38 0.18 19.66
C MET A 245 16.10 -0.30 21.09
N LEU A 246 14.84 -0.62 21.41
CA LEU A 246 14.44 -1.14 22.71
C LEU A 246 15.12 -2.48 23.01
N LEU A 247 15.13 -3.41 22.05
CA LEU A 247 15.84 -4.69 22.22
C LEU A 247 17.34 -4.48 22.44
N LYS A 248 18.02 -3.69 21.59
CA LYS A 248 19.45 -3.39 21.73
C LYS A 248 19.78 -2.83 23.10
N TYR A 249 18.93 -1.94 23.62
CA TYR A 249 19.09 -1.38 24.96
C TYR A 249 18.99 -2.45 26.06
N LYS A 250 18.05 -3.41 25.94
CA LYS A 250 17.81 -4.44 26.96
C LYS A 250 18.80 -5.59 26.93
N VAL A 251 19.22 -6.05 25.74
CA VAL A 251 20.09 -7.25 25.60
C VAL A 251 21.54 -6.93 25.25
N GLY A 252 21.84 -5.69 24.87
CA GLY A 252 23.13 -5.28 24.34
C GLY A 252 23.28 -5.53 22.83
N VAL A 253 24.08 -4.70 22.17
CA VAL A 253 24.26 -4.72 20.71
C VAL A 253 24.85 -6.04 20.21
N GLU A 254 25.76 -6.65 20.97
CA GLU A 254 26.42 -7.92 20.62
C GLU A 254 25.48 -9.14 20.62
N VAL A 255 24.38 -9.07 21.38
CA VAL A 255 23.40 -10.16 21.52
C VAL A 255 22.16 -9.93 20.65
N PHE A 256 21.96 -8.68 20.22
CA PHE A 256 20.82 -8.28 19.41
C PHE A 256 20.72 -9.12 18.12
N LYS A 257 19.52 -9.66 17.88
CA LYS A 257 19.17 -10.33 16.63
C LYS A 257 17.86 -9.75 16.09
N PRO A 258 17.84 -9.19 14.87
CA PRO A 258 16.62 -8.72 14.26
C PRO A 258 15.69 -9.92 13.97
N PHE A 259 14.38 -9.69 13.98
CA PHE A 259 13.38 -10.72 13.66
C PHE A 259 12.62 -10.42 12.36
N ALA A 260 12.97 -9.33 11.70
CA ALA A 260 12.49 -8.87 10.39
C ALA A 260 13.65 -8.18 9.64
N PRO A 261 13.57 -7.97 8.31
CA PRO A 261 14.60 -7.24 7.58
C PRO A 261 14.88 -5.86 8.18
N MET A 262 16.14 -5.45 8.16
CA MET A 262 16.52 -4.07 8.42
C MET A 262 16.03 -3.16 7.27
N PRO A 263 15.28 -2.10 7.59
CA PRO A 263 14.84 -1.12 6.61
C PRO A 263 15.96 -0.12 6.30
N PHE A 264 15.94 0.41 5.08
CA PHE A 264 16.73 1.57 4.67
C PHE A 264 15.80 2.77 4.61
N LYS A 265 16.28 3.91 5.11
CA LYS A 265 15.52 5.16 5.08
C LYS A 265 15.42 5.68 3.65
N THR A 266 14.26 6.22 3.31
CA THR A 266 13.99 6.85 2.02
C THR A 266 13.08 8.06 2.23
N HIS A 267 13.27 9.09 1.41
CA HIS A 267 12.39 10.26 1.35
C HIS A 267 11.35 10.16 0.24
N ARG A 268 11.43 9.10 -0.58
CA ARG A 268 10.49 8.85 -1.66
C ARG A 268 9.17 8.32 -1.09
N PRO A 269 8.02 8.93 -1.41
CA PRO A 269 6.72 8.43 -0.97
C PRO A 269 6.43 7.05 -1.57
N GLU A 270 5.57 6.29 -0.89
CA GLU A 270 5.10 4.97 -1.35
C GLU A 270 6.24 4.02 -1.77
N THR A 271 7.35 4.04 -1.03
CA THR A 271 8.54 3.23 -1.33
C THR A 271 9.09 2.63 -0.04
N ILE A 272 9.23 1.31 0.00
CA ILE A 272 9.86 0.59 1.11
C ILE A 272 11.16 -0.01 0.59
N ILE A 273 12.27 0.20 1.31
CA ILE A 273 13.59 -0.36 0.97
C ILE A 273 14.05 -1.23 2.14
N LEU A 274 14.38 -2.48 1.86
CA LEU A 274 14.78 -3.48 2.84
C LEU A 274 16.13 -4.08 2.46
N GLU A 275 16.87 -4.59 3.45
CA GLU A 275 18.02 -5.45 3.16
C GLU A 275 17.61 -6.72 2.41
N ASP A 276 18.45 -7.17 1.48
CA ASP A 276 18.24 -8.46 0.82
C ASP A 276 18.72 -9.61 1.70
N LEU A 277 17.77 -10.22 2.39
CA LEU A 277 18.02 -11.37 3.27
C LEU A 277 18.61 -12.58 2.55
N ALA A 278 18.44 -12.71 1.22
CA ALA A 278 19.03 -13.79 0.45
C ALA A 278 20.57 -13.77 0.50
N GLU A 279 21.19 -12.59 0.46
CA GLU A 279 22.64 -12.42 0.61
C GLU A 279 23.15 -12.83 2.00
N LYS A 280 22.26 -12.85 3.01
CA LYS A 280 22.56 -13.31 4.38
C LYS A 280 22.31 -14.80 4.59
N GLY A 281 21.98 -15.55 3.54
CA GLY A 281 21.73 -16.98 3.54
C GLY A 281 20.33 -17.37 4.02
N PHE A 282 19.41 -16.41 4.12
CA PHE A 282 18.01 -16.71 4.44
C PHE A 282 17.26 -17.13 3.18
N LYS A 283 16.40 -18.14 3.30
CA LYS A 283 15.55 -18.65 2.22
C LYS A 283 14.16 -18.98 2.74
N MET A 284 13.17 -18.82 1.88
CA MET A 284 11.78 -19.20 2.17
C MET A 284 11.68 -20.74 2.27
N ALA A 285 10.87 -21.24 3.21
CA ALA A 285 10.58 -22.66 3.32
C ALA A 285 9.60 -23.12 2.23
N ASN A 286 9.57 -24.43 1.94
CA ASN A 286 8.66 -24.97 0.93
C ASN A 286 7.20 -24.98 1.45
N ARG A 287 6.39 -24.07 0.93
CA ARG A 287 4.98 -23.92 1.33
C ARG A 287 4.11 -25.17 1.16
N ARG A 288 4.46 -26.06 0.23
CA ARG A 288 3.71 -27.31 -0.02
C ARG A 288 4.03 -28.38 1.01
N GLU A 289 5.27 -28.41 1.49
CA GLU A 289 5.71 -29.32 2.55
C GLU A 289 5.30 -28.81 3.94
N ARG A 290 5.06 -27.50 4.05
CA ARG A 290 4.76 -26.82 5.32
C ARG A 290 5.92 -26.97 6.32
N LEU A 291 5.76 -26.44 7.52
CA LEU A 291 6.81 -26.37 8.52
C LEU A 291 6.82 -27.61 9.42
N ASP A 292 8.02 -28.11 9.68
CA ASP A 292 8.29 -29.07 10.76
C ASP A 292 8.34 -28.38 12.13
N LEU A 293 8.50 -29.19 13.19
CA LEU A 293 8.45 -28.72 14.56
C LEU A 293 9.52 -27.65 14.86
N ASN A 294 10.74 -27.81 14.36
CA ASN A 294 11.84 -26.90 14.65
C ASN A 294 11.61 -25.52 14.02
N HIS A 295 11.10 -25.50 12.78
CA HIS A 295 10.69 -24.26 12.13
C HIS A 295 9.54 -23.58 12.88
N CYS A 296 8.55 -24.36 13.34
CA CYS A 296 7.42 -23.82 14.09
C CYS A 296 7.83 -23.20 15.42
N VAL A 297 8.76 -23.82 16.14
CA VAL A 297 9.28 -23.27 17.40
C VAL A 297 10.00 -21.93 17.16
N LEU A 298 10.82 -21.82 16.10
CA LEU A 298 11.47 -20.55 15.76
C LEU A 298 10.47 -19.47 15.36
N ALA A 299 9.46 -19.83 14.55
CA ALA A 299 8.40 -18.91 14.15
C ALA A 299 7.63 -18.35 15.36
N LEU A 300 7.17 -19.22 16.25
CA LEU A 300 6.44 -18.79 17.44
C LEU A 300 7.30 -18.03 18.46
N LYS A 301 8.60 -18.31 18.52
CA LYS A 301 9.55 -17.50 19.30
C LYS A 301 9.67 -16.08 18.74
N ALA A 302 9.81 -15.94 17.41
CA ALA A 302 9.86 -14.64 16.76
C ALA A 302 8.54 -13.86 16.92
N LEU A 303 7.40 -14.54 16.76
CA LEU A 303 6.07 -13.95 16.96
C LEU A 303 5.87 -13.46 18.40
N GLY A 304 6.18 -14.30 19.40
CA GLY A 304 6.06 -13.93 20.81
C GLY A 304 6.93 -12.72 21.18
N ARG A 305 8.13 -12.60 20.58
CA ARG A 305 8.99 -11.43 20.74
C ARG A 305 8.38 -10.17 20.11
N PHE A 306 7.89 -10.27 18.88
CA PHE A 306 7.22 -9.15 18.19
C PHE A 306 5.98 -8.67 18.97
N HIS A 307 5.15 -9.60 19.42
CA HIS A 307 3.98 -9.30 20.25
C HIS A 307 4.37 -8.59 21.56
N ALA A 308 5.36 -9.10 22.32
CA ALA A 308 5.80 -8.47 23.56
C ALA A 308 6.33 -7.03 23.34
N LEU A 309 7.09 -6.81 22.26
CA LEU A 309 7.60 -5.49 21.90
C LEU A 309 6.47 -4.53 21.49
N SER A 310 5.44 -5.05 20.81
CA SER A 310 4.27 -4.24 20.46
C SER A 310 3.56 -3.76 21.72
N VAL A 311 3.42 -4.61 22.74
CA VAL A 311 2.80 -4.24 24.03
C VAL A 311 3.60 -3.12 24.68
N ALA A 312 4.92 -3.25 24.78
CA ALA A 312 5.76 -2.21 25.39
C ALA A 312 5.66 -0.86 24.69
N ILE A 313 5.69 -0.84 23.36
CA ILE A 313 5.57 0.41 22.60
C ILE A 313 4.17 1.01 22.73
N ILE A 314 3.13 0.19 22.67
CA ILE A 314 1.73 0.66 22.78
C ILE A 314 1.43 1.18 24.19
N GLU A 315 2.00 0.58 25.25
CA GLU A 315 1.84 1.07 26.62
C GLU A 315 2.50 2.44 26.81
N GLU A 316 3.66 2.67 26.18
CA GLU A 316 4.38 3.95 26.21
C GLU A 316 3.73 5.00 25.28
N GLU A 317 3.27 4.59 24.10
CA GLU A 317 2.73 5.45 23.05
C GLU A 317 1.42 4.88 22.46
N PRO A 318 0.28 4.95 23.19
CA PRO A 318 -0.99 4.39 22.71
C PRO A 318 -1.46 4.97 21.37
N GLY A 319 -1.11 6.23 21.07
CA GLY A 319 -1.44 6.91 19.83
C GLY A 319 -0.84 6.26 18.58
N ILE A 320 0.16 5.41 18.71
CA ILE A 320 0.74 4.67 17.58
C ILE A 320 -0.29 3.79 16.86
N LEU A 321 -1.34 3.37 17.57
CA LEU A 321 -2.43 2.55 17.04
C LEU A 321 -3.26 3.25 15.96
N GLU A 322 -3.24 4.59 15.88
CA GLU A 322 -3.92 5.36 14.83
C GLU A 322 -3.40 5.02 13.43
N ASN A 323 -2.15 4.53 13.33
CA ASN A 323 -1.53 4.08 12.07
C ASN A 323 -1.99 2.69 11.62
N TYR A 324 -2.70 1.95 12.47
CA TYR A 324 -3.13 0.57 12.20
C TYR A 324 -4.66 0.41 12.25
N PRO A 325 -5.42 1.17 11.44
CA PRO A 325 -6.87 1.05 11.42
C PRO A 325 -7.32 -0.33 10.91
N GLU A 326 -8.52 -0.74 11.27
CA GLU A 326 -9.09 -2.00 10.80
C GLU A 326 -9.12 -2.10 9.26
N SER A 327 -8.82 -3.28 8.72
CA SER A 327 -8.76 -3.54 7.27
C SER A 327 -10.08 -4.13 6.74
N MET A 328 -10.09 -5.42 6.38
CA MET A 328 -11.22 -6.09 5.71
C MET A 328 -12.40 -6.37 6.64
N PHE A 329 -12.12 -6.63 7.91
CA PHE A 329 -13.14 -6.94 8.91
C PHE A 329 -13.38 -5.73 9.81
N LYS A 330 -14.10 -4.75 9.26
CA LYS A 330 -14.58 -3.54 9.95
C LYS A 330 -16.06 -3.31 9.64
N GLU A 331 -16.74 -2.55 10.50
CA GLU A 331 -18.18 -2.35 10.39
C GLU A 331 -18.59 -1.72 9.05
N SER A 332 -17.78 -0.79 8.50
CA SER A 332 -18.07 -0.17 7.20
C SER A 332 -18.00 -1.14 6.01
N MET A 333 -17.32 -2.29 6.16
CA MET A 333 -17.19 -3.33 5.13
C MET A 333 -18.17 -4.48 5.35
N LYS A 334 -19.02 -4.41 6.39
CA LYS A 334 -19.91 -5.50 6.78
C LYS A 334 -20.83 -5.98 5.67
N GLU A 335 -21.49 -5.06 4.97
CA GLU A 335 -22.42 -5.42 3.89
C GLU A 335 -21.71 -6.05 2.69
N MET A 336 -20.49 -5.60 2.37
CA MET A 336 -19.64 -6.26 1.37
C MET A 336 -19.22 -7.66 1.81
N ASN A 337 -18.83 -7.84 3.08
CA ASN A 337 -18.50 -9.16 3.62
C ASN A 337 -19.73 -10.10 3.61
N LYS A 338 -20.94 -9.58 3.85
CA LYS A 338 -22.18 -10.36 3.75
C LYS A 338 -22.52 -10.80 2.33
N SER A 339 -22.12 -10.06 1.30
CA SER A 339 -22.35 -10.48 -0.09
C SER A 339 -21.37 -11.56 -0.55
N PHE A 340 -20.22 -11.72 0.10
CA PHE A 340 -19.11 -12.57 -0.35
C PHE A 340 -18.89 -13.82 0.52
N LEU A 341 -18.80 -13.67 1.85
CA LEU A 341 -18.39 -14.78 2.73
C LEU A 341 -19.37 -15.95 2.77
N PRO A 342 -20.70 -15.73 2.84
CA PRO A 342 -21.68 -16.82 2.79
C PRO A 342 -21.64 -17.61 1.48
N VAL A 343 -21.31 -16.96 0.36
CA VAL A 343 -21.18 -17.60 -0.97
C VAL A 343 -20.02 -18.57 -0.98
N ILE A 344 -18.89 -18.17 -0.40
CA ILE A 344 -17.68 -19.00 -0.32
C ILE A 344 -17.91 -20.22 0.57
N LEU A 345 -18.53 -20.02 1.73
CA LEU A 345 -18.94 -21.12 2.61
C LEU A 345 -19.94 -22.05 1.93
N GLU A 346 -20.91 -21.55 1.14
CA GLU A 346 -21.81 -22.43 0.37
C GLU A 346 -21.05 -23.21 -0.69
N SER A 347 -20.18 -22.55 -1.44
CA SER A 347 -19.45 -23.20 -2.53
C SER A 347 -18.57 -24.33 -1.99
N LEU A 348 -17.88 -24.08 -0.87
CA LEU A 348 -17.13 -25.11 -0.17
C LEU A 348 -18.04 -26.22 0.35
N ALA A 349 -19.17 -25.88 0.99
CA ALA A 349 -20.13 -26.87 1.47
C ALA A 349 -20.65 -27.77 0.34
N ALA A 350 -20.96 -27.21 -0.83
CA ALA A 350 -21.43 -27.96 -1.99
C ALA A 350 -20.35 -28.90 -2.58
N VAL A 351 -19.07 -28.55 -2.44
CA VAL A 351 -17.96 -29.45 -2.80
C VAL A 351 -17.81 -30.57 -1.77
N VAL A 352 -17.84 -30.23 -0.48
CA VAL A 352 -17.74 -31.20 0.64
C VAL A 352 -18.89 -32.20 0.63
N ASP A 353 -20.10 -31.78 0.24
CA ASP A 353 -21.28 -32.64 0.13
C ASP A 353 -21.09 -33.81 -0.85
N LYS A 354 -20.18 -33.68 -1.80
CA LYS A 354 -19.86 -34.71 -2.80
C LYS A 354 -18.77 -35.66 -2.33
N TRP A 355 -18.19 -35.46 -1.14
CA TRP A 355 -17.12 -36.29 -0.62
C TRP A 355 -17.69 -37.42 0.24
N PRO A 356 -17.54 -38.70 -0.17
CA PRO A 356 -18.10 -39.82 0.58
C PRO A 356 -17.63 -39.83 2.04
N GLY A 357 -18.57 -39.78 2.98
CA GLY A 357 -18.30 -39.79 4.43
C GLY A 357 -18.05 -38.42 5.07
N TYR A 358 -18.17 -37.32 4.30
CA TYR A 358 -17.98 -35.94 4.79
C TYR A 358 -19.25 -35.08 4.68
N GLU A 359 -20.39 -35.67 4.32
CA GLU A 359 -21.66 -34.97 4.06
C GLU A 359 -22.14 -34.19 5.30
N HIS A 360 -21.90 -34.72 6.49
CA HIS A 360 -22.25 -34.06 7.75
C HIS A 360 -21.46 -32.75 7.99
N TYR A 361 -20.21 -32.64 7.51
CA TYR A 361 -19.46 -31.39 7.56
C TYR A 361 -20.09 -30.34 6.65
N SER A 362 -20.63 -30.73 5.48
CA SER A 362 -21.35 -29.82 4.61
C SER A 362 -22.52 -29.13 5.34
N LYS A 363 -23.26 -29.89 6.17
CA LYS A 363 -24.32 -29.33 7.02
C LYS A 363 -23.78 -28.32 8.05
N LYS A 364 -22.65 -28.63 8.71
CA LYS A 364 -21.98 -27.73 9.67
C LYS A 364 -21.55 -26.42 8.98
N LEU A 365 -20.90 -26.51 7.82
CA LEU A 365 -20.49 -25.36 7.00
C LEU A 365 -21.67 -24.43 6.66
N ARG A 366 -22.78 -25.01 6.21
CA ARG A 366 -24.00 -24.23 5.90
C ARG A 366 -24.60 -23.55 7.13
N GLY A 367 -24.51 -24.18 8.30
CA GLY A 367 -25.00 -23.62 9.56
C GLY A 367 -24.29 -22.34 10.00
N HIS A 368 -23.05 -22.11 9.55
CA HIS A 368 -22.30 -20.89 9.91
C HIS A 368 -22.59 -19.68 9.03
N LYS A 369 -23.20 -19.85 7.86
CA LYS A 369 -23.34 -18.79 6.86
C LYS A 369 -24.03 -17.53 7.36
N GLU A 370 -25.13 -17.69 8.10
CA GLU A 370 -25.97 -16.57 8.54
C GLU A 370 -25.23 -15.68 9.54
N HIS A 371 -24.30 -16.25 10.32
CA HIS A 371 -23.62 -15.56 11.41
C HIS A 371 -22.12 -15.38 11.19
N CYS A 372 -21.56 -15.89 10.09
CA CYS A 372 -20.11 -15.90 9.88
C CYS A 372 -19.50 -14.49 9.90
N VAL A 373 -20.14 -13.52 9.25
CA VAL A 373 -19.64 -12.13 9.19
C VAL A 373 -19.66 -11.49 10.57
N ASP A 374 -20.79 -11.57 11.29
CA ASP A 374 -20.92 -10.98 12.63
C ASP A 374 -19.96 -11.63 13.63
N THR A 375 -19.79 -12.96 13.53
CA THR A 375 -18.84 -13.70 14.38
C THR A 375 -17.41 -13.26 14.12
N LEU A 376 -16.99 -13.13 12.86
CA LEU A 376 -15.65 -12.67 12.51
C LEU A 376 -15.41 -11.23 12.94
N LEU A 377 -16.36 -10.33 12.69
CA LEU A 377 -16.29 -8.93 13.12
C LEU A 377 -16.13 -8.81 14.64
N GLU A 378 -16.75 -9.69 15.42
CA GLU A 378 -16.59 -9.69 16.87
C GLU A 378 -15.24 -10.25 17.31
N LEU A 379 -14.82 -11.39 16.76
CA LEU A 379 -13.54 -12.04 17.12
C LEU A 379 -12.34 -11.12 16.88
N VAL A 380 -12.39 -10.32 15.82
CA VAL A 380 -11.28 -9.45 15.43
C VAL A 380 -11.25 -8.13 16.21
N LYS A 381 -12.22 -7.82 17.08
CA LYS A 381 -12.14 -6.60 17.90
C LYS A 381 -11.09 -6.76 19.00
N PRO A 382 -10.41 -5.67 19.39
CA PRO A 382 -9.65 -5.65 20.63
C PRO A 382 -10.55 -5.97 21.83
N LYS A 383 -10.07 -6.83 22.73
CA LYS A 383 -10.81 -7.24 23.93
C LYS A 383 -10.48 -6.34 25.12
N GLU A 384 -11.46 -5.66 25.67
CA GLU A 384 -11.28 -4.86 26.89
C GLU A 384 -10.89 -5.75 28.07
N GLY A 385 -9.88 -5.34 28.84
CA GLY A 385 -9.40 -6.08 30.02
C GLY A 385 -8.59 -7.34 29.73
N ALA A 386 -8.35 -7.68 28.46
CA ALA A 386 -7.47 -8.77 28.03
C ALA A 386 -6.19 -8.22 27.37
N LEU A 387 -5.16 -9.07 27.27
CA LEU A 387 -3.96 -8.70 26.53
C LEU A 387 -4.27 -8.61 25.03
N ASN A 388 -4.07 -7.43 24.46
CA ASN A 388 -4.08 -7.21 23.02
C ASN A 388 -2.65 -6.89 22.56
N VAL A 389 -2.33 -7.35 21.36
CA VAL A 389 -1.02 -7.19 20.73
C VAL A 389 -1.23 -6.67 19.31
N LEU A 390 -0.18 -6.07 18.72
CA LEU A 390 -0.19 -5.86 17.28
C LEU A 390 0.12 -7.21 16.61
N ASN A 391 -0.90 -7.83 16.02
CA ASN A 391 -0.76 -9.04 15.24
C ASN A 391 -0.10 -8.70 13.90
N HIS A 392 0.76 -9.58 13.40
CA HIS A 392 1.29 -9.57 12.05
C HIS A 392 0.17 -9.65 11.00
N GLY A 393 -0.87 -10.44 11.29
CA GLY A 393 -2.08 -10.58 10.47
C GLY A 393 -1.94 -11.55 9.30
N ASP A 394 -0.76 -11.61 8.68
CA ASP A 394 -0.41 -12.60 7.63
C ASP A 394 0.74 -13.51 8.06
N PHE A 395 0.66 -14.13 9.24
CA PHE A 395 1.76 -14.91 9.81
C PHE A 395 1.81 -16.35 9.27
N TRP A 396 2.25 -16.50 8.02
CA TRP A 396 2.37 -17.79 7.33
C TRP A 396 3.73 -18.03 6.67
N VAL A 397 3.98 -19.27 6.25
CA VAL A 397 5.27 -19.76 5.72
C VAL A 397 5.87 -18.92 4.59
N ASN A 398 5.08 -18.30 3.72
CA ASN A 398 5.62 -17.45 2.64
C ASN A 398 6.14 -16.10 3.16
N ASN A 399 5.74 -15.71 4.36
CA ASN A 399 6.18 -14.48 5.00
C ASN A 399 7.29 -14.74 6.02
N MET A 400 7.93 -15.91 5.93
CA MET A 400 9.01 -16.35 6.79
C MET A 400 10.21 -16.80 5.96
N LEU A 401 11.36 -16.15 6.19
CA LEU A 401 12.63 -16.61 5.66
C LEU A 401 13.45 -17.23 6.78
N PHE A 402 14.00 -18.40 6.53
CA PHE A 402 14.76 -19.18 7.49
C PHE A 402 16.23 -19.26 7.08
N LYS A 403 17.11 -19.26 8.07
CA LYS A 403 18.54 -19.54 7.91
C LYS A 403 18.85 -20.90 8.51
N TYR A 404 19.76 -21.61 7.86
CA TYR A 404 20.11 -22.99 8.19
C TYR A 404 21.60 -23.09 8.45
N SER A 405 21.96 -23.96 9.39
CA SER A 405 23.34 -24.31 9.66
C SER A 405 23.97 -24.90 8.42
N GLU A 406 25.12 -24.37 7.98
CA GLU A 406 25.89 -24.98 6.90
C GLU A 406 26.49 -26.34 7.33
N THR A 407 26.65 -26.57 8.64
CA THR A 407 27.24 -27.80 9.17
C THR A 407 26.20 -28.89 9.43
N THR A 408 25.09 -28.56 10.10
CA THR A 408 24.08 -29.56 10.48
C THR A 408 22.87 -29.62 9.55
N GLY A 409 22.64 -28.56 8.76
CA GLY A 409 21.42 -28.38 7.98
C GLY A 409 20.19 -28.00 8.81
N GLU A 410 20.32 -27.88 10.14
CA GLU A 410 19.22 -27.51 11.02
C GLU A 410 18.87 -26.03 10.87
N VAL A 411 17.60 -25.69 11.12
CA VAL A 411 17.14 -24.30 11.10
C VAL A 411 17.64 -23.55 12.34
N GLU A 412 18.24 -22.38 12.14
CA GLU A 412 18.94 -21.62 13.20
C GLU A 412 18.34 -20.23 13.45
N ASP A 413 17.73 -19.60 12.43
CA ASP A 413 17.23 -18.22 12.54
C ASP A 413 16.05 -17.99 11.59
N ILE A 414 15.25 -16.95 11.88
CA ILE A 414 14.05 -16.57 11.13
C ILE A 414 13.97 -15.05 10.96
N ARG A 415 13.47 -14.59 9.80
CA ARG A 415 13.00 -13.24 9.56
C ARG A 415 11.57 -13.25 9.06
N MET A 416 10.73 -12.46 9.70
CA MET A 416 9.34 -12.20 9.30
C MET A 416 9.33 -11.04 8.30
N ILE A 417 8.52 -11.15 7.25
CA ILE A 417 8.34 -10.13 6.22
C ILE A 417 6.85 -9.88 5.99
N ASP A 418 6.54 -8.83 5.23
CA ASP A 418 5.20 -8.53 4.74
C ASP A 418 4.16 -8.21 5.85
N PHE A 419 4.32 -7.03 6.47
CA PHE A 419 3.47 -6.55 7.57
C PHE A 419 2.25 -5.75 7.08
N GLN A 420 1.65 -6.14 5.96
CA GLN A 420 0.62 -5.35 5.26
C GLN A 420 -0.74 -5.30 5.98
N ILE A 421 -1.11 -6.39 6.65
CA ILE A 421 -2.43 -6.56 7.27
C ILE A 421 -2.38 -6.59 8.79
N VAL A 422 -1.37 -5.93 9.37
CA VAL A 422 -1.22 -5.78 10.81
C VAL A 422 -2.49 -5.25 11.47
N ARG A 423 -2.81 -5.78 12.65
CA ARG A 423 -4.00 -5.36 13.39
C ARG A 423 -3.87 -5.55 14.89
N TYR A 424 -4.49 -4.65 15.65
CA TYR A 424 -4.54 -4.74 17.10
C TYR A 424 -5.66 -5.68 17.56
N GLY A 425 -5.35 -6.63 18.45
CA GLY A 425 -6.34 -7.59 18.96
C GLY A 425 -5.71 -8.74 19.75
N SER A 426 -6.49 -9.79 20.03
CA SER A 426 -5.99 -10.98 20.73
C SER A 426 -4.85 -11.64 19.92
N PRO A 427 -3.79 -12.14 20.58
CA PRO A 427 -2.73 -12.91 19.93
C PRO A 427 -3.23 -14.24 19.33
N ALA A 428 -4.42 -14.71 19.73
CA ALA A 428 -5.00 -15.93 19.18
C ALA A 428 -5.25 -15.85 17.66
N LEU A 429 -5.38 -14.64 17.10
CA LEU A 429 -5.55 -14.41 15.67
C LEU A 429 -4.35 -14.94 14.87
N ASP A 430 -3.13 -14.47 15.16
CA ASP A 430 -1.93 -14.95 14.48
C ASP A 430 -1.63 -16.41 14.77
N LEU A 431 -1.93 -16.90 16.00
CA LEU A 431 -1.71 -18.30 16.35
C LEU A 431 -2.59 -19.25 15.53
N HIS A 432 -3.86 -18.93 15.35
CA HIS A 432 -4.76 -19.70 14.47
C HIS A 432 -4.32 -19.62 13.02
N TYR A 433 -3.99 -18.41 12.56
CA TYR A 433 -3.53 -18.18 11.19
C TYR A 433 -2.30 -19.04 10.88
N PHE A 434 -1.31 -19.00 11.76
CA PHE A 434 -0.08 -19.78 11.66
C PHE A 434 -0.31 -21.28 11.72
N LEU A 435 -1.03 -21.76 12.74
CA LEU A 435 -1.28 -23.18 12.93
C LEU A 435 -1.87 -23.79 11.66
N ILE A 436 -2.87 -23.13 11.10
CA ILE A 436 -3.62 -23.64 9.96
C ILE A 436 -2.80 -23.52 8.68
N SER A 437 -2.21 -22.35 8.43
CA SER A 437 -1.52 -22.08 7.16
C SER A 437 -0.18 -22.81 7.02
N SER A 438 0.54 -23.01 8.12
CA SER A 438 1.99 -23.23 8.05
C SER A 438 2.48 -24.51 8.70
N THR A 439 1.71 -25.13 9.61
CA THR A 439 2.17 -26.38 10.23
C THR A 439 1.87 -27.58 9.31
N ASN A 440 2.83 -28.51 9.25
CA ASN A 440 2.55 -29.81 8.64
C ASN A 440 1.54 -30.60 9.52
N ASP A 441 1.02 -31.71 8.99
CA ASP A 441 -0.04 -32.45 9.68
C ASP A 441 0.39 -33.04 11.03
N GLU A 442 1.60 -33.59 11.12
CA GLU A 442 2.16 -34.15 12.37
C GLU A 442 2.27 -33.08 13.46
N VAL A 443 2.86 -31.93 13.12
CA VAL A 443 3.02 -30.81 14.06
C VAL A 443 1.66 -30.28 14.52
N ARG A 444 0.71 -30.11 13.59
CA ARG A 444 -0.63 -29.62 13.92
C ARG A 444 -1.36 -30.55 14.89
N ASP A 445 -1.33 -31.84 14.57
CA ASP A 445 -2.18 -32.82 15.24
C ASP A 445 -1.59 -33.22 16.60
N ASP A 446 -0.27 -33.36 16.70
CA ASP A 446 0.42 -33.93 17.86
C ASP A 446 1.16 -32.90 18.75
N HIS A 447 1.46 -31.69 18.24
CA HIS A 447 2.32 -30.73 18.96
C HIS A 447 1.66 -29.38 19.31
N LEU A 448 0.34 -29.22 19.13
CA LEU A 448 -0.36 -27.96 19.40
C LEU A 448 -0.08 -27.39 20.81
N ASP A 449 -0.27 -28.19 21.86
CA ASP A 449 -0.08 -27.73 23.25
C ASP A 449 1.36 -27.25 23.49
N PHE A 450 2.34 -28.00 22.98
CA PHE A 450 3.74 -27.65 23.06
C PHE A 450 4.07 -26.35 22.31
N LEU A 451 3.47 -26.13 21.14
CA LEU A 451 3.64 -24.90 20.37
C LEU A 451 3.06 -23.68 21.11
N LEU A 452 1.88 -23.81 21.72
CA LEU A 452 1.29 -22.75 22.56
C LEU A 452 2.19 -22.44 23.77
N GLU A 453 2.81 -23.46 24.37
CA GLU A 453 3.79 -23.30 25.44
C GLU A 453 5.06 -22.55 24.97
N GLU A 454 5.61 -22.87 23.81
CA GLU A 454 6.77 -22.17 23.27
C GLU A 454 6.47 -20.71 22.89
N TYR A 455 5.29 -20.44 22.32
CA TYR A 455 4.83 -19.08 22.07
C TYR A 455 4.70 -18.29 23.37
N HIS A 456 3.97 -18.82 24.35
CA HIS A 456 3.74 -18.16 25.64
C HIS A 456 5.05 -17.91 26.38
N ARG A 457 5.96 -18.89 26.41
CA ARG A 457 7.28 -18.74 27.01
C ARG A 457 8.06 -17.60 26.36
N SER A 458 8.01 -17.50 25.03
CA SER A 458 8.65 -16.38 24.32
C SER A 458 8.01 -15.03 24.69
N LEU A 459 6.68 -14.94 24.61
CA LEU A 459 5.94 -13.72 24.96
C LEU A 459 6.28 -13.24 26.37
N THR A 460 6.07 -14.11 27.37
CA THR A 460 6.27 -13.77 28.79
C THR A 460 7.72 -13.45 29.14
N SER A 461 8.69 -14.18 28.59
CA SER A 461 10.11 -13.87 28.80
C SER A 461 10.49 -12.51 28.21
N ASN A 462 9.94 -12.15 27.05
CA ASN A 462 10.19 -10.84 26.45
C ASN A 462 9.43 -9.72 27.20
N LEU A 463 8.20 -9.94 27.67
CA LEU A 463 7.50 -8.98 28.55
C LEU A 463 8.34 -8.69 29.80
N GLN A 464 8.85 -9.73 30.46
CA GLN A 464 9.70 -9.60 31.63
C GLN A 464 11.01 -8.85 31.31
N LEU A 465 11.67 -9.17 30.20
CA LEU A 465 12.87 -8.47 29.72
C LEU A 465 12.60 -6.96 29.51
N LEU A 466 11.41 -6.62 29.02
CA LEU A 466 10.99 -5.25 28.77
C LEU A 466 10.61 -4.51 30.05
N GLY A 467 10.42 -5.23 31.17
CA GLY A 467 10.01 -4.67 32.46
C GLY A 467 8.49 -4.65 32.65
N LEU A 468 7.76 -5.38 31.82
CA LEU A 468 6.31 -5.53 31.88
C LEU A 468 5.91 -6.75 32.70
N ASN A 469 4.64 -6.81 33.10
CA ASN A 469 4.09 -7.95 33.82
C ASN A 469 4.01 -9.19 32.89
N PRO A 470 4.75 -10.29 33.17
CA PRO A 470 4.67 -11.51 32.37
C PRO A 470 3.32 -12.22 32.52
N ASP A 471 2.55 -11.94 33.58
CA ASP A 471 1.24 -12.57 33.83
C ASP A 471 0.08 -11.86 33.11
N LEU A 472 0.37 -10.96 32.16
CA LEU A 472 -0.67 -10.31 31.34
C LEU A 472 -1.48 -11.30 30.49
N LEU A 473 -0.90 -12.46 30.16
CA LEU A 473 -1.60 -13.54 29.47
C LEU A 473 -1.18 -14.88 30.07
N PRO A 474 -1.83 -15.34 31.16
CA PRO A 474 -1.56 -16.65 31.72
C PRO A 474 -1.83 -17.78 30.71
N MET A 475 -1.09 -18.89 30.80
CA MET A 475 -1.23 -20.03 29.89
C MET A 475 -2.68 -20.53 29.75
N GLU A 476 -3.41 -20.67 30.87
CA GLU A 476 -4.80 -21.11 30.84
C GLU A 476 -5.71 -20.13 30.10
N THR A 477 -5.46 -18.82 30.24
CA THR A 477 -6.17 -17.78 29.48
C THR A 477 -5.83 -17.87 28.00
N LEU A 478 -4.55 -18.06 27.64
CA LEU A 478 -4.14 -18.24 26.25
C LEU A 478 -4.83 -19.46 25.62
N LYS A 479 -4.85 -20.61 26.31
CA LYS A 479 -5.52 -21.83 25.80
C LYS A 479 -7.01 -21.60 25.62
N LYS A 480 -7.68 -20.97 26.60
CA LYS A 480 -9.09 -20.61 26.48
C LYS A 480 -9.34 -19.65 25.32
N GLU A 481 -8.53 -18.61 25.15
CA GLU A 481 -8.66 -17.71 24.01
C GLU A 481 -8.41 -18.43 22.69
N PHE A 482 -7.42 -19.30 22.63
CA PHE A 482 -7.19 -20.13 21.45
C PHE A 482 -8.44 -20.97 21.13
N GLU A 483 -9.10 -21.58 22.12
CA GLU A 483 -10.37 -22.26 21.90
C GLU A 483 -11.47 -21.32 21.42
N ASP A 484 -11.68 -20.17 22.08
CA ASP A 484 -12.72 -19.19 21.71
C ASP A 484 -12.59 -18.68 20.26
N TYR A 485 -11.37 -18.71 19.69
CA TYR A 485 -11.05 -18.21 18.35
C TYR A 485 -11.05 -19.29 17.25
N TRP A 486 -11.45 -20.54 17.56
CA TRP A 486 -11.44 -21.63 16.57
C TRP A 486 -12.15 -21.29 15.27
N PHE A 487 -13.23 -20.49 15.32
CA PHE A 487 -14.00 -20.11 14.14
C PHE A 487 -13.22 -19.18 13.22
N PHE A 488 -12.39 -18.29 13.76
CA PHE A 488 -11.48 -17.45 12.98
C PHE A 488 -10.46 -18.31 12.24
N GLY A 489 -9.87 -19.30 12.93
CA GLY A 489 -8.96 -20.25 12.32
C GLY A 489 -9.66 -21.05 11.20
N PHE A 490 -10.79 -21.66 11.52
CA PHE A 490 -11.58 -22.43 10.55
C PHE A 490 -11.96 -21.60 9.32
N TYR A 491 -12.41 -20.36 9.51
CA TYR A 491 -12.66 -19.43 8.42
C TYR A 491 -11.41 -19.17 7.60
N SER A 492 -10.29 -18.83 8.25
CA SER A 492 -9.01 -18.60 7.57
C SER A 492 -8.61 -19.80 6.71
N ALA A 493 -8.83 -21.03 7.19
CA ALA A 493 -8.56 -22.24 6.43
C ALA A 493 -9.39 -22.36 5.14
N CYS A 494 -10.66 -21.94 5.16
CA CYS A 494 -11.53 -21.95 3.99
C CYS A 494 -10.95 -21.15 2.82
N PHE A 495 -10.15 -20.11 3.10
CA PHE A 495 -9.51 -19.27 2.09
C PHE A 495 -8.07 -19.72 1.82
N LEU A 496 -7.29 -19.86 2.89
CA LEU A 496 -5.85 -20.09 2.80
C LEU A 496 -5.52 -21.45 2.19
N PHE A 497 -6.27 -22.51 2.50
CA PHE A 497 -5.92 -23.83 1.95
C PHE A 497 -6.02 -23.83 0.43
N SER A 498 -7.03 -23.17 -0.13
CA SER A 498 -7.19 -23.02 -1.57
C SER A 498 -6.11 -22.16 -2.22
N VAL A 499 -5.37 -21.35 -1.47
CA VAL A 499 -4.16 -20.66 -1.95
C VAL A 499 -2.93 -21.55 -1.79
N ILE A 500 -2.75 -22.14 -0.61
CA ILE A 500 -1.54 -22.88 -0.21
C ILE A 500 -1.33 -24.14 -1.05
N VAL A 501 -2.41 -24.89 -1.29
CA VAL A 501 -2.33 -26.24 -1.89
C VAL A 501 -2.69 -26.28 -3.37
N ALA A 502 -3.14 -25.15 -3.94
CA ALA A 502 -3.51 -25.07 -5.35
C ALA A 502 -2.31 -25.38 -6.25
N ASP A 503 -2.57 -26.14 -7.30
CA ASP A 503 -1.62 -26.24 -8.39
C ASP A 503 -1.61 -24.93 -9.20
N PRO A 504 -0.52 -24.59 -9.91
CA PRO A 504 -0.44 -23.33 -10.65
C PRO A 504 -1.58 -23.13 -11.66
N SER A 505 -2.14 -24.21 -12.21
CA SER A 505 -3.31 -24.19 -13.10
C SER A 505 -4.64 -23.91 -12.40
N GLU A 506 -4.66 -23.97 -11.06
CA GLU A 506 -5.82 -23.75 -10.19
C GLU A 506 -5.65 -22.46 -9.37
N ALA A 507 -4.64 -21.64 -9.67
CA ALA A 507 -4.36 -20.39 -8.99
C ALA A 507 -5.55 -19.42 -9.08
N LEU A 508 -5.67 -18.57 -8.07
CA LEU A 508 -6.78 -17.61 -7.99
C LEU A 508 -6.63 -16.53 -9.06
N GLU A 509 -7.67 -16.37 -9.87
CA GLU A 509 -7.78 -15.33 -10.91
C GLU A 509 -8.61 -14.16 -10.34
N PHE A 510 -7.95 -13.26 -9.60
CA PHE A 510 -8.62 -12.06 -9.07
C PHE A 510 -8.83 -10.98 -10.15
N ASP A 511 -7.98 -10.94 -11.18
CA ASP A 511 -7.98 -9.92 -12.23
C ASP A 511 -9.24 -9.94 -13.11
N SER A 512 -9.97 -11.06 -13.15
CA SER A 512 -11.19 -11.21 -13.93
C SER A 512 -12.47 -10.80 -13.19
N MET A 513 -12.38 -10.43 -11.91
CA MET A 513 -13.56 -10.14 -11.08
C MET A 513 -13.96 -8.67 -11.17
N THR A 514 -15.23 -8.39 -11.47
CA THR A 514 -15.77 -7.03 -11.44
C THR A 514 -16.31 -6.66 -10.05
N LYS A 515 -16.45 -5.35 -9.77
CA LYS A 515 -17.17 -4.87 -8.57
C LYS A 515 -18.61 -5.41 -8.51
N GLU A 516 -19.23 -5.59 -9.67
CA GLU A 516 -20.59 -6.10 -9.78
C GLU A 516 -20.65 -7.60 -9.44
N ASP A 517 -19.65 -8.38 -9.83
CA ASP A 517 -19.53 -9.79 -9.45
C ASP A 517 -19.34 -9.99 -7.94
N LEU A 518 -18.52 -9.14 -7.33
CA LEU A 518 -18.29 -9.13 -5.87
C LEU A 518 -19.55 -8.70 -5.10
N LYS A 519 -20.25 -7.68 -5.61
CA LYS A 519 -21.49 -7.16 -5.01
C LYS A 519 -22.65 -8.13 -5.12
N ASN A 520 -22.76 -8.84 -6.24
CA ASN A 520 -23.82 -9.80 -6.50
C ASN A 520 -23.51 -11.21 -5.96
N GLY A 521 -22.29 -11.45 -5.46
CA GLY A 521 -21.85 -12.76 -4.98
C GLY A 521 -21.78 -13.82 -6.08
N THR A 522 -21.64 -13.41 -7.35
CA THR A 522 -21.67 -14.30 -8.52
C THR A 522 -20.31 -14.84 -8.90
N ALA A 523 -19.21 -14.24 -8.42
CA ALA A 523 -17.86 -14.75 -8.61
C ALA A 523 -17.30 -15.37 -7.31
N ASN A 524 -16.94 -16.65 -7.39
CA ASN A 524 -16.12 -17.31 -6.38
C ASN A 524 -14.74 -17.64 -6.98
N PRO A 525 -13.69 -16.86 -6.66
CA PRO A 525 -12.34 -17.12 -7.19
C PRO A 525 -11.79 -18.47 -6.72
N MET A 526 -12.31 -19.00 -5.60
CA MET A 526 -11.85 -20.24 -4.98
C MET A 526 -12.48 -21.50 -5.60
N ALA A 527 -13.48 -21.36 -6.48
CA ALA A 527 -14.28 -22.50 -6.95
C ALA A 527 -13.43 -23.57 -7.66
N LYS A 528 -12.45 -23.15 -8.48
CA LYS A 528 -11.50 -24.08 -9.13
C LYS A 528 -10.66 -24.80 -8.06
N ALA A 529 -10.04 -24.04 -7.15
CA ALA A 529 -9.17 -24.57 -6.10
C ALA A 529 -9.90 -25.56 -5.16
N TYR A 530 -11.17 -25.32 -4.81
CA TYR A 530 -11.93 -26.24 -3.97
C TYR A 530 -12.14 -27.61 -4.58
N ASN A 531 -12.20 -27.70 -5.91
CA ASN A 531 -12.33 -28.98 -6.62
C ASN A 531 -10.98 -29.68 -6.83
N GLY A 532 -9.86 -29.02 -6.50
CA GLY A 532 -8.51 -29.57 -6.61
C GLY A 532 -8.27 -30.77 -5.70
N LYS A 533 -7.49 -31.74 -6.19
CA LYS A 533 -7.19 -32.97 -5.45
C LYS A 533 -6.42 -32.68 -4.16
N ASN A 534 -5.44 -31.78 -4.21
CA ASN A 534 -4.61 -31.43 -3.05
C ASN A 534 -5.45 -30.72 -1.98
N PHE A 535 -6.38 -29.85 -2.41
CA PHE A 535 -7.30 -29.18 -1.51
C PHE A 535 -8.18 -30.17 -0.77
N LYS A 536 -8.82 -31.10 -1.50
CA LYS A 536 -9.63 -32.15 -0.90
C LYS A 536 -8.85 -32.91 0.18
N ILE A 537 -7.64 -33.40 -0.13
CA ILE A 537 -6.85 -34.19 0.83
C ILE A 537 -6.50 -33.37 2.08
N ALA A 538 -6.00 -32.15 1.91
CA ALA A 538 -5.60 -31.30 3.03
C ALA A 538 -6.80 -30.88 3.88
N PHE A 539 -7.90 -30.46 3.24
CA PHE A 539 -9.09 -29.98 3.94
C PHE A 539 -9.84 -31.11 4.66
N GLN A 540 -9.84 -32.33 4.10
CA GLN A 540 -10.38 -33.51 4.79
C GLN A 540 -9.65 -33.82 6.10
N LYS A 541 -8.32 -33.71 6.12
CA LYS A 541 -7.53 -33.87 7.35
C LYS A 541 -7.83 -32.77 8.36
N LEU A 542 -7.93 -31.53 7.90
CA LEU A 542 -8.30 -30.40 8.76
C LEU A 542 -9.69 -30.57 9.40
N LEU A 543 -10.70 -30.96 8.63
CA LEU A 543 -12.06 -31.18 9.16
C LEU A 543 -12.06 -32.21 10.30
N ARG A 544 -11.28 -33.30 10.15
CA ARG A 544 -11.12 -34.31 11.21
C ARG A 544 -10.38 -33.74 12.43
N PHE A 545 -9.31 -32.98 12.22
CA PHE A 545 -8.57 -32.32 13.30
C PHE A 545 -9.51 -31.41 14.13
N LEU A 546 -10.29 -30.57 13.45
CA LEU A 546 -11.23 -29.67 14.09
C LEU A 546 -12.35 -30.42 14.83
N GLU A 547 -12.86 -31.52 14.27
CA GLU A 547 -13.87 -32.34 14.94
C GLU A 547 -13.33 -33.06 16.18
N LEU A 548 -12.13 -33.63 16.11
CA LEU A 548 -11.48 -34.28 17.26
C LEU A 548 -11.27 -33.31 18.43
N ARG A 549 -11.03 -32.04 18.12
CA ARG A 549 -10.89 -30.94 19.10
C ARG A 549 -12.23 -30.30 19.48
N LYS A 550 -13.36 -30.79 18.96
CA LYS A 550 -14.73 -30.27 19.20
C LYS A 550 -14.93 -28.83 18.76
N PHE A 551 -14.18 -28.38 17.76
CA PHE A 551 -14.36 -27.08 17.13
C PHE A 551 -15.47 -27.09 16.07
N LEU A 552 -15.79 -28.25 15.48
CA LEU A 552 -16.84 -28.42 14.45
C LEU A 552 -18.03 -29.22 14.92
#